data_AF-A0A521TFX5-F1
#
_entry.id   AF-A0A521TFX5-F1
#
_cell.length_a   1.000
_cell.length_b   1.000
_cell.length_c   1.000
_cell.angle_alpha   90.00
_cell.angle_beta   90.00
_cell.angle_gamma   90.00
#
_symmetry.space_group_name_H-M   'P 1'
#
loop_
_entity.id
_entity.type
_entity.pdbx_description
1 polymer ?
#
loop_
_entity_poly.entity_id
_entity_poly.type
_entity_poly.pdbx_seq_one_letter_code
_entity_poly.pdbx_strand_id
1 'polypeptide(L)'
;MNPTYLTAGVHRFTSVRIPAGVVVMLDTSGTAASSATLDLQVSGEVVIDGTIDLSGGPGSASSLSIGSSTEGRAGTGGLTGAPRTAPAGPGCAFTAGAGGTGGLGAFSSVGTCMPGSSTACIAMPFVFAAPFARGGGGGVFTGLRAYGSGGGGPAGGGPGALAAVPPSTAALGAIDCMGMHGGGGTAPGRGGSASSELYDGEDGNTGVSQCPGSSGVPAAFLGGGGGGSIGAAAAADLAVATTFQPGSGGGGGSADYAFRPGAGGTSGGGGGGGALRITSTTSITVSGSLLANGGAGGNAFMGANLAGGCSPQPGAAGGGGSGGVIFLRAPQITTTSTARISAIGGLGRLASPFATGGRSGAGGLGRIRLSVPTAGCALGGTFAPPLASACAPSSVAGSTFVAAYPD
;
A
#
# COMPACT_ATOMS: atom_id res chain seq x y z
N MET A 1 17.33 4.76 19.03
CA MET A 1 18.02 3.46 18.87
C MET A 1 18.45 3.34 17.42
N ASN A 2 19.65 2.85 17.13
CA ASN A 2 20.10 2.62 15.76
C ASN A 2 19.64 1.22 15.32
N PRO A 3 18.71 1.11 14.37
CA PRO A 3 18.31 -0.18 13.82
C PRO A 3 19.46 -0.84 13.07
N THR A 4 19.49 -2.18 13.12
CA THR A 4 20.39 -3.00 12.29
C THR A 4 19.69 -3.27 10.96
N TYR A 5 20.36 -2.97 9.85
CA TYR A 5 19.83 -3.20 8.51
C TYR A 5 20.45 -4.45 7.89
N LEU A 6 19.60 -5.34 7.34
CA LEU A 6 20.01 -6.48 6.52
C LEU A 6 19.53 -6.28 5.10
N THR A 7 20.32 -6.68 4.11
CA THR A 7 19.87 -6.68 2.71
C THR A 7 18.79 -7.75 2.50
N ALA A 8 17.93 -7.54 1.49
CA ALA A 8 16.99 -8.58 1.07
C ALA A 8 17.72 -9.83 0.54
N GLY A 9 17.10 -10.99 0.71
CA GLY A 9 17.59 -12.28 0.22
C GLY A 9 17.88 -13.29 1.31
N VAL A 10 18.77 -14.24 1.00
CA VAL A 10 19.09 -15.39 1.84
C VAL A 10 20.36 -15.12 2.64
N HIS A 11 20.26 -15.26 3.96
CA HIS A 11 21.38 -15.14 4.89
C HIS A 11 21.59 -16.45 5.64
N ARG A 12 22.85 -16.86 5.79
CA ARG A 12 23.22 -18.12 6.45
C ARG A 12 23.99 -17.84 7.72
N PHE A 13 23.55 -18.42 8.83
CA PHE A 13 24.15 -18.24 10.15
C PHE A 13 24.32 -19.57 10.88
N THR A 14 25.26 -19.62 11.81
CA THR A 14 25.35 -20.74 12.76
C THR A 14 24.37 -20.58 13.91
N SER A 15 24.20 -19.35 14.41
CA SER A 15 23.19 -18.98 15.40
C SER A 15 22.73 -17.55 15.15
N VAL A 16 21.52 -17.21 15.60
CA VAL A 16 21.00 -15.84 15.54
C VAL A 16 20.48 -15.47 16.92
N ARG A 17 20.94 -14.34 17.46
CA ARG A 17 20.40 -13.75 18.68
C ARG A 17 20.09 -12.29 18.43
N ILE A 18 18.83 -11.89 18.59
CA ILE A 18 18.37 -10.50 18.53
C ILE A 18 17.97 -10.09 19.93
N PRO A 19 18.81 -9.34 20.66
CA PRO A 19 18.52 -8.92 22.04
C PRO A 19 17.30 -7.99 22.13
N ALA A 20 16.70 -7.92 23.31
CA ALA A 20 15.66 -6.94 23.63
C ALA A 20 16.15 -5.51 23.34
N GLY A 21 15.28 -4.68 22.76
CA GLY A 21 15.62 -3.31 22.32
C GLY A 21 16.36 -3.23 20.98
N VAL A 22 16.79 -4.34 20.37
CA VAL A 22 17.34 -4.34 19.01
C VAL A 22 16.21 -4.45 18.00
N VAL A 23 16.25 -3.64 16.95
CA VAL A 23 15.33 -3.71 15.81
C VAL A 23 16.13 -4.03 14.55
N VAL A 24 15.77 -5.12 13.88
CA VAL A 24 16.29 -5.53 12.58
C VAL A 24 15.30 -5.16 11.50
N MET A 25 15.75 -4.48 10.45
CA MET A 25 14.95 -4.02 9.31
C MET A 25 15.62 -4.41 8.00
N LEU A 26 14.87 -4.38 6.90
CA LEU A 26 15.44 -4.47 5.55
C LEU A 26 16.13 -3.16 5.15
N ASP A 27 17.31 -3.28 4.55
CA ASP A 27 17.96 -2.19 3.84
C ASP A 27 17.31 -2.00 2.47
N THR A 28 16.68 -0.84 2.28
CA THR A 28 16.05 -0.45 1.01
C THR A 28 16.81 0.63 0.27
N SER A 29 18.02 0.99 0.72
CA SER A 29 18.76 2.16 0.21
C SER A 29 19.46 1.94 -1.15
N GLY A 30 19.49 0.71 -1.67
CA GLY A 30 20.26 0.36 -2.86
C GLY A 30 19.54 -0.40 -3.98
N THR A 31 18.23 -0.65 -3.89
CA THR A 31 17.56 -1.57 -4.82
C THR A 31 16.18 -1.08 -5.24
N ALA A 32 16.10 -0.57 -6.46
CA ALA A 32 14.90 -0.77 -7.26
C ALA A 32 14.67 -2.29 -7.40
N ALA A 33 13.46 -2.76 -7.11
CA ALA A 33 12.97 -4.11 -7.42
C ALA A 33 13.50 -5.33 -6.64
N SER A 34 14.26 -5.21 -5.54
CA SER A 34 14.49 -6.39 -4.69
C SER A 34 13.19 -6.76 -3.95
N SER A 35 12.74 -8.00 -4.12
CA SER A 35 11.60 -8.55 -3.38
C SER A 35 11.89 -8.34 -1.90
N ALA A 36 10.98 -7.69 -1.16
CA ALA A 36 11.13 -7.42 0.26
C ALA A 36 11.07 -8.71 1.10
N THR A 37 12.07 -9.56 0.90
CA THR A 37 12.19 -10.95 1.33
C THR A 37 13.44 -11.07 2.19
N LEU A 38 13.30 -11.65 3.36
CA LEU A 38 14.39 -11.97 4.26
C LEU A 38 14.28 -13.44 4.64
N ASP A 39 15.26 -14.24 4.23
CA ASP A 39 15.34 -15.67 4.53
C ASP A 39 16.57 -15.95 5.38
N LEU A 40 16.35 -16.26 6.66
CA LEU A 40 17.39 -16.61 7.62
C LEU A 40 17.50 -18.13 7.71
N GLN A 41 18.61 -18.69 7.22
CA GLN A 41 18.90 -20.12 7.28
C GLN A 41 19.95 -20.37 8.37
N VAL A 42 19.54 -21.02 9.45
CA VAL A 42 20.34 -21.15 10.66
C VAL A 42 20.57 -22.63 10.99
N SER A 43 21.82 -23.03 11.19
CA SER A 43 22.16 -24.42 11.55
C SER A 43 22.09 -24.72 13.06
N GLY A 44 21.91 -23.68 13.87
CA GLY A 44 21.79 -23.75 15.32
C GLY A 44 20.61 -22.93 15.83
N GLU A 45 20.68 -22.47 17.08
CA GLU A 45 19.58 -21.81 17.75
C GLU A 45 19.28 -20.42 17.17
N VAL A 46 17.99 -20.07 17.16
CA VAL A 46 17.51 -18.70 16.91
C VAL A 46 16.78 -18.18 18.15
N VAL A 47 17.25 -17.07 18.71
CA VAL A 47 16.61 -16.38 19.85
C VAL A 47 16.27 -14.94 19.48
N ILE A 48 14.98 -14.60 19.49
CA ILE A 48 14.48 -13.27 19.15
C ILE A 48 13.78 -12.64 20.36
N ASP A 49 14.53 -11.87 21.14
CA ASP A 49 14.00 -11.04 22.23
C ASP A 49 13.69 -9.61 21.77
N GLY A 50 14.32 -9.16 20.68
CA GLY A 50 14.09 -7.88 20.03
C GLY A 50 13.00 -7.91 18.97
N THR A 51 13.13 -7.09 17.93
CA THR A 51 12.15 -6.98 16.84
C THR A 51 12.79 -7.23 15.49
N ILE A 52 12.14 -8.04 14.65
CA ILE A 52 12.36 -8.03 13.20
C ILE A 52 11.14 -7.33 12.58
N ASP A 53 11.35 -6.18 11.97
CA ASP A 53 10.29 -5.37 11.37
C ASP A 53 10.47 -5.27 9.85
N LEU A 54 9.67 -6.06 9.15
CA LEU A 54 9.47 -6.02 7.71
C LEU A 54 8.08 -5.48 7.38
N SER A 55 7.53 -4.57 8.19
CA SER A 55 6.25 -3.93 7.89
C SER A 55 6.40 -2.95 6.72
N GLY A 56 5.34 -2.81 5.93
CA GLY A 56 5.24 -1.80 4.89
C GLY A 56 5.20 -0.38 5.47
N GLY A 57 5.74 0.55 4.72
CA GLY A 57 5.82 1.95 5.09
C GLY A 57 4.48 2.68 4.96
N PRO A 58 4.30 3.80 5.67
CA PRO A 58 3.12 4.62 5.50
C PRO A 58 3.17 5.40 4.18
N GLY A 59 2.02 5.57 3.54
CA GLY A 59 1.85 6.55 2.47
C GLY A 59 1.93 7.99 3.02
N SER A 60 2.42 8.93 2.22
CA SER A 60 2.50 10.35 2.61
C SER A 60 1.34 11.16 2.04
N ALA A 61 1.09 12.31 2.68
CA ALA A 61 0.27 13.38 2.13
C ALA A 61 1.19 14.45 1.51
N SER A 62 0.74 15.13 0.47
CA SER A 62 1.45 16.27 -0.08
C SER A 62 0.50 17.43 -0.38
N SER A 63 1.00 18.66 -0.16
CA SER A 63 0.27 19.91 -0.41
C SER A 63 0.80 20.66 -1.60
N LEU A 64 -0.10 21.15 -2.44
CA LEU A 64 0.21 22.11 -3.49
C LEU A 64 0.02 23.56 -2.99
N SER A 65 0.96 24.43 -3.37
CA SER A 65 0.88 25.89 -3.16
C SER A 65 -0.12 26.54 -4.13
N ILE A 66 -0.82 27.57 -3.64
CA ILE A 66 -1.90 28.28 -4.33
C ILE A 66 -1.45 28.88 -5.68
N GLY A 67 -2.31 28.84 -6.71
CA GLY A 67 -2.19 29.65 -7.92
C GLY A 67 -1.12 29.22 -8.92
N SER A 68 -0.41 28.13 -8.66
CA SER A 68 0.60 27.59 -9.55
C SER A 68 -0.03 26.66 -10.60
N SER A 69 -0.04 27.10 -11.86
CA SER A 69 -0.29 26.22 -13.02
C SER A 69 0.97 25.46 -13.45
N THR A 70 2.02 25.52 -12.63
CA THR A 70 3.38 25.09 -12.96
C THR A 70 4.04 24.17 -11.93
N GLU A 71 3.49 23.93 -10.72
CA GLU A 71 4.15 23.16 -9.65
C GLU A 71 3.16 22.39 -8.75
N GLY A 72 3.34 21.05 -8.65
CA GLY A 72 2.54 20.19 -7.78
C GLY A 72 3.10 18.78 -7.56
N ARG A 73 2.97 18.25 -6.32
CA ARG A 73 3.41 16.89 -5.96
C ARG A 73 2.27 16.08 -5.39
N ALA A 74 2.11 14.86 -5.87
CA ALA A 74 1.23 13.91 -5.22
C ALA A 74 1.92 13.21 -4.04
N GLY A 75 1.13 12.80 -3.04
CA GLY A 75 1.62 11.98 -1.93
C GLY A 75 2.34 10.72 -2.43
N THR A 76 3.46 10.36 -1.81
CA THR A 76 4.23 9.16 -2.17
C THR A 76 3.67 7.92 -1.48
N GLY A 77 3.80 6.76 -2.13
CA GLY A 77 3.44 5.48 -1.54
C GLY A 77 4.39 5.06 -0.42
N GLY A 78 3.99 4.10 0.40
CA GLY A 78 4.86 3.44 1.36
C GLY A 78 5.72 2.34 0.74
N LEU A 79 6.96 2.15 1.20
CA LEU A 79 7.82 1.06 0.72
C LEU A 79 7.32 -0.31 1.20
N THR A 80 7.37 -1.33 0.34
CA THR A 80 7.02 -2.69 0.75
C THR A 80 8.13 -3.27 1.61
N GLY A 81 7.77 -3.85 2.76
CA GLY A 81 8.68 -4.49 3.71
C GLY A 81 9.70 -3.56 4.38
N ALA A 82 9.52 -2.25 4.30
CA ALA A 82 10.27 -1.28 5.07
C ALA A 82 9.33 -0.21 5.65
N PRO A 83 9.41 0.09 6.96
CA PRO A 83 8.50 1.01 7.65
C PRO A 83 8.85 2.48 7.34
N ARG A 84 8.99 2.81 6.06
CA ARG A 84 9.42 4.10 5.53
C ARG A 84 8.57 4.48 4.33
N THR A 85 8.20 5.75 4.25
CA THR A 85 7.57 6.31 3.05
C THR A 85 8.57 6.33 1.90
N ALA A 86 8.11 6.06 0.67
CA ALA A 86 8.94 6.21 -0.51
C ALA A 86 9.43 7.67 -0.65
N PRO A 87 10.67 7.89 -1.15
CA PRO A 87 11.17 9.21 -1.45
C PRO A 87 10.24 9.95 -2.42
N ALA A 88 10.16 11.28 -2.28
CA ALA A 88 9.50 12.11 -3.28
C ALA A 88 10.17 11.92 -4.65
N GLY A 89 9.37 11.76 -5.71
CA GLY A 89 9.88 11.71 -7.08
C GLY A 89 10.64 13.00 -7.46
N PRO A 90 11.51 12.94 -8.48
CA PRO A 90 12.25 14.12 -8.95
C PRO A 90 11.27 15.23 -9.34
N GLY A 91 11.54 16.44 -8.85
CA GLY A 91 10.63 17.58 -8.95
C GLY A 91 10.56 18.13 -10.36
N CYS A 92 9.61 17.65 -11.15
CA CYS A 92 9.08 18.40 -12.28
C CYS A 92 7.72 19.02 -11.91
N ALA A 93 7.38 20.08 -12.63
CA ALA A 93 6.19 20.92 -12.54
C ALA A 93 4.88 20.23 -12.10
N PHE A 94 4.59 19.00 -12.50
CA PHE A 94 3.56 18.17 -11.85
C PHE A 94 4.01 16.72 -11.86
N THR A 95 4.23 16.13 -10.69
CA THR A 95 4.78 14.77 -10.59
C THR A 95 3.83 13.87 -9.80
N ALA A 96 3.38 12.77 -10.41
CA ALA A 96 2.73 11.68 -9.68
C ALA A 96 3.69 11.16 -8.60
N GLY A 97 3.18 10.95 -7.38
CA GLY A 97 4.01 10.44 -6.29
C GLY A 97 4.57 9.08 -6.67
N ALA A 98 5.84 8.82 -6.32
CA ALA A 98 6.43 7.52 -6.56
C ALA A 98 5.63 6.45 -5.80
N GLY A 99 5.26 5.38 -6.49
CA GLY A 99 4.73 4.18 -5.85
C GLY A 99 5.80 3.55 -4.95
N GLY A 100 5.36 2.87 -3.90
CA GLY A 100 6.25 2.05 -3.08
C GLY A 100 6.96 0.99 -3.90
N THR A 101 8.29 0.86 -3.74
CA THR A 101 9.08 -0.22 -4.36
C THR A 101 9.10 -1.47 -3.47
N GLY A 102 9.48 -2.63 -4.04
CA GLY A 102 9.73 -3.88 -3.29
C GLY A 102 8.61 -4.93 -3.32
N GLY A 103 7.44 -4.62 -3.91
CA GLY A 103 6.38 -5.59 -4.20
C GLY A 103 6.54 -6.25 -5.58
N LEU A 104 5.96 -7.44 -5.78
CA LEU A 104 5.92 -8.12 -7.09
C LEU A 104 4.81 -7.54 -7.97
N GLY A 105 5.09 -6.92 -9.11
CA GLY A 105 4.06 -6.45 -10.03
C GLY A 105 4.48 -5.21 -10.84
N ALA A 106 3.65 -4.81 -11.81
CA ALA A 106 3.91 -3.61 -12.59
C ALA A 106 3.90 -2.38 -11.67
N PHE A 107 5.03 -1.68 -11.60
CA PHE A 107 5.09 -0.35 -10.99
C PHE A 107 4.12 0.58 -11.72
N SER A 108 3.46 1.49 -11.00
CA SER A 108 2.72 2.55 -11.67
C SER A 108 3.68 3.33 -12.58
N SER A 109 3.33 3.53 -13.85
CA SER A 109 4.03 4.50 -14.67
C SER A 109 3.90 5.88 -14.02
N VAL A 110 5.02 6.57 -13.82
CA VAL A 110 4.99 7.99 -13.47
C VAL A 110 4.42 8.71 -14.69
N GLY A 111 3.16 9.11 -14.62
CA GLY A 111 2.60 10.02 -15.62
C GLY A 111 3.37 11.33 -15.56
N THR A 112 4.25 11.57 -16.53
CA THR A 112 4.89 12.87 -16.73
C THR A 112 4.18 13.56 -17.88
N CYS A 113 3.47 14.64 -17.59
CA CYS A 113 3.07 15.59 -18.63
C CYS A 113 4.08 16.73 -18.60
N MET A 114 4.89 16.85 -19.66
CA MET A 114 5.83 17.98 -19.81
C MET A 114 5.04 19.27 -20.09
N PRO A 115 5.32 20.39 -19.41
CA PRO A 115 4.69 21.66 -19.73
C PRO A 115 5.31 22.19 -21.04
N GLY A 116 4.68 21.89 -22.17
CA GLY A 116 5.20 22.23 -23.49
C GLY A 116 4.11 22.30 -24.56
N SER A 117 3.52 23.48 -24.71
CA SER A 117 2.57 23.90 -25.73
C SER A 117 1.13 23.39 -25.59
N SER A 118 0.19 24.32 -25.68
CA SER A 118 -1.24 24.17 -25.92
C SER A 118 -1.59 23.42 -27.22
N THR A 119 -0.62 22.77 -27.87
CA THR A 119 -0.73 22.19 -29.21
C THR A 119 -0.25 20.74 -29.27
N ALA A 120 0.39 20.20 -28.22
CA ALA A 120 0.94 18.84 -28.20
C ALA A 120 -0.05 17.77 -27.70
N CYS A 121 -1.24 18.14 -27.24
CA CYS A 121 -2.32 17.19 -26.92
C CYS A 121 -3.03 16.63 -28.17
N ILE A 122 -2.60 17.00 -29.39
CA ILE A 122 -3.38 16.81 -30.63
C ILE A 122 -2.86 15.64 -31.51
N ALA A 123 -1.83 14.90 -31.13
CA ALA A 123 -1.19 13.96 -32.07
C ALA A 123 -0.87 12.54 -31.57
N MET A 124 -1.54 12.03 -30.52
CA MET A 124 -1.36 10.64 -30.10
C MET A 124 -2.70 9.98 -29.74
N PRO A 125 -3.06 8.84 -30.36
CA PRO A 125 -4.26 8.08 -30.00
C PRO A 125 -3.93 7.20 -28.79
N PHE A 126 -3.93 7.75 -27.58
CA PHE A 126 -3.85 6.94 -26.36
C PHE A 126 -5.24 6.67 -25.80
N VAL A 127 -5.72 5.45 -26.02
CA VAL A 127 -6.83 4.85 -25.27
C VAL A 127 -6.21 4.11 -24.09
N PHE A 128 -6.29 4.68 -22.88
CA PHE A 128 -6.00 3.95 -21.63
C PHE A 128 -7.25 3.85 -20.77
N ALA A 129 -8.23 3.11 -21.28
CA ALA A 129 -9.18 2.41 -20.43
C ALA A 129 -8.50 1.12 -19.96
N ALA A 130 -7.81 1.15 -18.82
CA ALA A 130 -7.66 -0.09 -18.08
C ALA A 130 -9.06 -0.40 -17.50
N PRO A 131 -9.69 -1.56 -17.80
CA PRO A 131 -10.91 -1.95 -17.11
C PRO A 131 -10.63 -1.90 -15.61
N PHE A 132 -11.51 -1.26 -14.82
CA PHE A 132 -11.44 -1.07 -13.35
C PHE A 132 -10.41 -2.00 -12.68
N ALA A 133 -9.15 -1.56 -12.62
CA ALA A 133 -8.10 -2.39 -12.06
C ALA A 133 -8.34 -2.48 -10.55
N ARG A 134 -8.58 -3.70 -10.03
CA ARG A 134 -8.60 -3.95 -8.60
C ARG A 134 -7.25 -3.55 -8.00
N GLY A 135 -7.29 -2.87 -6.85
CA GLY A 135 -6.16 -2.16 -6.26
C GLY A 135 -6.03 -0.69 -6.69
N GLY A 136 -6.83 -0.16 -7.63
CA GLY A 136 -6.66 1.20 -8.17
C GLY A 136 -6.73 2.36 -7.16
N GLY A 137 -5.98 3.44 -7.43
CA GLY A 137 -6.12 4.73 -6.76
C GLY A 137 -7.32 5.54 -7.25
N GLY A 138 -7.79 6.52 -6.47
CA GLY A 138 -8.76 7.50 -6.94
C GLY A 138 -8.11 8.47 -7.93
N GLY A 139 -8.72 8.71 -9.09
CA GLY A 139 -8.26 9.72 -10.05
C GLY A 139 -8.74 11.12 -9.70
N VAL A 140 -7.85 12.10 -9.70
CA VAL A 140 -8.17 13.55 -9.74
C VAL A 140 -8.61 13.94 -11.15
N PHE A 141 -9.51 14.91 -11.35
CA PHE A 141 -9.63 15.64 -12.63
C PHE A 141 -9.76 17.15 -12.39
N THR A 142 -8.84 17.93 -12.95
CA THR A 142 -9.17 19.28 -13.43
C THR A 142 -9.65 19.15 -14.86
N GLY A 143 -10.39 20.11 -15.40
CA GLY A 143 -10.78 20.14 -16.82
C GLY A 143 -9.65 19.98 -17.87
N LEU A 144 -8.39 19.72 -17.45
CA LEU A 144 -7.28 19.27 -18.29
C LEU A 144 -6.38 18.13 -17.72
N ARG A 145 -6.43 17.70 -16.44
CA ARG A 145 -5.36 16.83 -15.84
C ARG A 145 -5.81 15.90 -14.71
N ALA A 146 -5.23 14.68 -14.64
CA ALA A 146 -5.48 13.66 -13.63
C ALA A 146 -4.22 13.16 -12.89
N TYR A 147 -4.34 12.90 -11.58
CA TYR A 147 -3.25 12.46 -10.68
C TYR A 147 -3.73 11.42 -9.66
N GLY A 148 -2.90 10.40 -9.43
CA GLY A 148 -3.05 9.41 -8.36
C GLY A 148 -1.83 8.49 -8.32
N SER A 149 -1.29 8.19 -7.14
CA SER A 149 -0.11 7.34 -6.93
C SER A 149 -0.49 6.08 -6.15
N GLY A 150 -0.37 4.90 -6.77
CA GLY A 150 -0.63 3.61 -6.13
C GLY A 150 0.66 2.89 -5.69
N GLY A 151 0.55 1.97 -4.74
CA GLY A 151 1.63 1.06 -4.36
C GLY A 151 1.70 -0.18 -5.26
N GLY A 152 2.91 -0.68 -5.54
CA GLY A 152 3.11 -1.91 -6.35
C GLY A 152 2.79 -3.20 -5.58
N GLY A 153 2.51 -4.30 -6.30
CA GLY A 153 2.31 -5.64 -5.76
C GLY A 153 1.37 -6.52 -6.62
N PRO A 154 1.17 -7.82 -6.29
CA PRO A 154 0.52 -8.79 -7.17
C PRO A 154 -0.96 -8.49 -7.45
N ALA A 155 -1.54 -7.60 -6.65
CA ALA A 155 -2.88 -7.02 -6.81
C ALA A 155 -2.92 -5.56 -6.28
N GLY A 156 -1.78 -4.85 -6.38
CA GLY A 156 -1.60 -3.53 -5.76
C GLY A 156 -2.25 -2.37 -6.52
N GLY A 157 -2.31 -1.23 -5.81
CA GLY A 157 -2.34 0.15 -6.30
C GLY A 157 -2.31 0.44 -7.81
N GLY A 158 -3.34 0.13 -8.59
CA GLY A 158 -3.43 0.65 -9.97
C GLY A 158 -3.42 2.19 -10.00
N PRO A 159 -2.99 2.84 -11.10
CA PRO A 159 -3.12 4.28 -11.22
C PRO A 159 -4.60 4.70 -11.18
N GLY A 160 -4.86 5.94 -10.75
CA GLY A 160 -6.19 6.54 -10.90
C GLY A 160 -6.61 6.55 -12.37
N ALA A 161 -7.90 6.33 -12.64
CA ALA A 161 -8.44 6.23 -14.00
C ALA A 161 -8.07 7.45 -14.87
N LEU A 162 -7.63 7.19 -16.11
CA LEU A 162 -7.47 8.19 -17.17
C LEU A 162 -8.69 8.13 -18.10
N ALA A 163 -9.18 9.29 -18.57
CA ALA A 163 -10.38 9.36 -19.40
C ALA A 163 -10.13 8.92 -20.86
N ALA A 164 -11.19 8.39 -21.50
CA ALA A 164 -11.25 8.14 -22.93
C ALA A 164 -11.79 9.36 -23.68
N VAL A 165 -11.16 9.72 -24.80
CA VAL A 165 -11.66 10.72 -25.75
C VAL A 165 -12.57 10.02 -26.76
N PRO A 166 -13.86 10.39 -26.92
CA PRO A 166 -14.66 9.88 -28.03
C PRO A 166 -14.16 10.48 -29.36
N PRO A 167 -14.11 9.72 -30.48
CA PRO A 167 -13.45 10.15 -31.71
C PRO A 167 -14.09 11.33 -32.46
N SER A 168 -15.29 11.79 -32.08
CA SER A 168 -16.15 12.59 -32.94
C SER A 168 -16.05 14.11 -32.78
N THR A 169 -15.26 14.65 -31.84
CA THR A 169 -15.18 16.11 -31.60
C THR A 169 -13.91 16.80 -32.11
N ALA A 170 -13.05 16.10 -32.86
CA ALA A 170 -11.84 16.68 -33.45
C ALA A 170 -12.10 17.71 -34.58
N ALA A 171 -13.35 17.89 -35.00
CA ALA A 171 -13.68 18.60 -36.24
C ALA A 171 -14.02 20.11 -36.12
N LEU A 172 -14.05 20.71 -34.92
CA LEU A 172 -14.64 22.07 -34.76
C LEU A 172 -13.72 23.17 -34.20
N GLY A 173 -12.39 23.02 -34.30
CA GLY A 173 -11.44 24.14 -34.42
C GLY A 173 -11.32 25.19 -33.29
N ALA A 174 -12.22 25.24 -32.31
CA ALA A 174 -12.16 26.12 -31.15
C ALA A 174 -13.02 25.51 -30.03
N ILE A 175 -12.37 24.84 -29.08
CA ILE A 175 -13.02 24.36 -27.85
C ILE A 175 -12.16 24.82 -26.67
N ASP A 176 -12.46 26.03 -26.23
CA ASP A 176 -12.27 26.40 -24.83
C ASP A 176 -12.93 25.31 -23.97
N CYS A 177 -12.26 24.81 -22.92
CA CYS A 177 -12.63 23.61 -22.16
C CYS A 177 -13.90 23.77 -21.29
N MET A 178 -14.90 24.50 -21.79
CA MET A 178 -16.22 24.65 -21.22
C MET A 178 -17.09 23.50 -21.69
N GLY A 179 -17.32 22.54 -20.80
CA GLY A 179 -18.36 21.53 -20.96
C GLY A 179 -17.89 20.20 -21.50
N MET A 180 -17.01 19.51 -20.78
CA MET A 180 -17.05 18.05 -20.76
C MET A 180 -17.10 17.57 -19.30
N HIS A 181 -18.31 17.29 -18.83
CA HIS A 181 -18.55 16.41 -17.68
C HIS A 181 -18.17 14.97 -18.07
N GLY A 182 -16.88 14.73 -18.26
CA GLY A 182 -16.31 13.38 -18.24
C GLY A 182 -16.03 13.04 -16.79
N GLY A 183 -16.77 12.05 -16.26
CA GLY A 183 -16.71 11.65 -14.85
C GLY A 183 -15.28 11.39 -14.39
N GLY A 184 -14.69 12.38 -13.72
CA GLY A 184 -13.49 12.17 -12.96
C GLY A 184 -13.84 11.21 -11.82
N GLY A 185 -13.22 10.03 -11.84
CA GLY A 185 -13.77 8.80 -11.25
C GLY A 185 -14.59 9.03 -9.99
N THR A 186 -15.92 9.12 -10.13
CA THR A 186 -16.88 8.99 -9.04
C THR A 186 -16.81 7.62 -8.37
N ALA A 187 -16.04 6.69 -8.95
CA ALA A 187 -15.79 5.37 -8.42
C ALA A 187 -14.61 5.42 -7.43
N PRO A 188 -14.77 4.84 -6.25
CA PRO A 188 -13.65 4.69 -5.33
C PRO A 188 -12.64 3.68 -5.89
N GLY A 189 -11.41 3.76 -5.37
CA GLY A 189 -10.41 2.73 -5.62
C GLY A 189 -10.92 1.37 -5.16
N ARG A 190 -10.96 0.38 -6.06
CA ARG A 190 -11.30 -0.99 -5.68
C ARG A 190 -10.14 -1.60 -4.92
N GLY A 191 -10.40 -2.36 -3.87
CA GLY A 191 -9.39 -3.14 -3.18
C GLY A 191 -8.84 -4.27 -4.07
N GLY A 192 -7.61 -4.70 -3.77
CA GLY A 192 -6.99 -5.84 -4.42
C GLY A 192 -7.80 -7.12 -4.14
N SER A 193 -7.93 -8.03 -5.12
CA SER A 193 -8.60 -9.31 -4.88
C SER A 193 -7.59 -10.44 -4.75
N ALA A 194 -7.82 -11.25 -3.72
CA ALA A 194 -7.24 -12.52 -3.42
C ALA A 194 -8.28 -13.66 -3.52
N SER A 195 -9.43 -13.41 -4.17
CA SER A 195 -10.57 -14.33 -4.25
C SER A 195 -11.07 -14.81 -2.87
N SER A 196 -10.86 -14.00 -1.83
CA SER A 196 -11.23 -14.31 -0.45
C SER A 196 -11.32 -13.02 0.36
N GLU A 197 -12.48 -12.72 0.95
CA GLU A 197 -12.72 -11.47 1.69
C GLU A 197 -11.72 -11.21 2.83
N LEU A 198 -11.14 -12.27 3.42
CA LEU A 198 -10.12 -12.17 4.48
C LEU A 198 -8.79 -11.58 3.98
N TYR A 199 -8.49 -11.82 2.71
CA TYR A 199 -7.22 -11.47 2.07
C TYR A 199 -7.38 -10.36 1.03
N ASP A 200 -8.62 -10.07 0.63
CA ASP A 200 -8.98 -8.94 -0.20
C ASP A 200 -8.68 -7.63 0.53
N GLY A 201 -8.25 -6.64 -0.23
CA GLY A 201 -8.26 -5.26 0.25
C GLY A 201 -9.70 -4.74 0.24
N GLU A 202 -10.04 -3.89 1.19
CA GLU A 202 -11.31 -3.19 1.16
C GLU A 202 -11.33 -2.14 0.04
N ASP A 203 -12.50 -1.91 -0.54
CA ASP A 203 -12.71 -0.78 -1.45
C ASP A 203 -12.61 0.55 -0.67
N GLY A 204 -12.16 1.60 -1.34
CA GLY A 204 -12.35 2.96 -0.85
C GLY A 204 -13.82 3.38 -0.94
N ASN A 205 -14.14 4.55 -0.40
CA ASN A 205 -15.46 5.16 -0.54
C ASN A 205 -15.40 6.42 -1.38
N THR A 206 -16.47 6.65 -2.14
CA THR A 206 -16.71 7.93 -2.79
C THR A 206 -17.24 8.94 -1.79
N GLY A 207 -16.78 10.18 -1.89
CA GLY A 207 -17.34 11.33 -1.20
C GLY A 207 -17.61 12.47 -2.14
N VAL A 208 -18.27 13.50 -1.63
CA VAL A 208 -18.33 14.81 -2.28
C VAL A 208 -17.67 15.86 -1.40
N SER A 209 -17.00 16.81 -2.03
CA SER A 209 -16.51 18.01 -1.35
C SER A 209 -17.70 18.76 -0.75
N GLN A 210 -17.59 19.17 0.52
CA GLN A 210 -18.60 20.03 1.15
C GLN A 210 -18.59 21.47 0.60
N CYS A 211 -17.61 21.80 -0.24
CA CYS A 211 -17.48 23.11 -0.85
C CYS A 211 -18.33 23.23 -2.12
N PRO A 212 -19.25 24.22 -2.22
CA PRO A 212 -20.03 24.46 -3.43
C PRO A 212 -19.10 24.87 -4.58
N GLY A 213 -19.31 24.35 -5.79
CA GLY A 213 -18.55 24.81 -6.95
C GLY A 213 -18.92 26.26 -7.30
N SER A 214 -17.98 27.00 -7.90
CA SER A 214 -18.27 28.33 -8.44
C SER A 214 -19.08 28.24 -9.73
N SER A 215 -19.91 29.24 -10.02
CA SER A 215 -20.52 29.45 -11.35
C SER A 215 -21.35 28.27 -11.90
N GLY A 216 -22.21 27.65 -11.09
CA GLY A 216 -23.07 26.55 -11.54
C GLY A 216 -22.35 25.20 -11.68
N VAL A 217 -21.08 25.12 -11.25
CA VAL A 217 -20.33 23.86 -11.23
C VAL A 217 -20.75 23.02 -9.99
N PRO A 218 -21.09 21.74 -10.16
CA PRO A 218 -21.39 20.85 -9.04
C PRO A 218 -20.24 20.71 -8.04
N ALA A 219 -20.54 20.25 -6.82
CA ALA A 219 -19.50 19.79 -5.89
C ALA A 219 -18.65 18.69 -6.53
N ALA A 220 -17.35 18.66 -6.19
CA ALA A 220 -16.46 17.67 -6.75
C ALA A 220 -16.58 16.34 -6.01
N PHE A 221 -16.45 15.25 -6.76
CA PHE A 221 -16.38 13.91 -6.20
C PHE A 221 -14.93 13.53 -5.86
N LEU A 222 -14.78 12.79 -4.77
CA LEU A 222 -13.49 12.35 -4.23
C LEU A 222 -13.54 10.83 -4.04
N GLY A 223 -12.54 10.11 -4.51
CA GLY A 223 -12.42 8.66 -4.37
C GLY A 223 -11.26 8.31 -3.46
N GLY A 224 -11.54 7.63 -2.35
CA GLY A 224 -10.50 7.02 -1.52
C GLY A 224 -9.79 5.88 -2.25
N GLY A 225 -8.52 5.65 -1.92
CA GLY A 225 -7.76 4.52 -2.45
C GLY A 225 -8.26 3.18 -1.90
N GLY A 226 -8.21 2.14 -2.74
CA GLY A 226 -8.49 0.76 -2.30
C GLY A 226 -7.32 0.15 -1.51
N GLY A 227 -7.61 -0.81 -0.65
CA GLY A 227 -6.59 -1.57 0.08
C GLY A 227 -5.84 -2.57 -0.80
N GLY A 228 -4.62 -2.93 -0.41
CA GLY A 228 -3.84 -3.99 -1.05
C GLY A 228 -4.33 -5.39 -0.65
N SER A 229 -4.00 -6.41 -1.45
CA SER A 229 -4.17 -7.83 -1.12
C SER A 229 -2.92 -8.68 -1.39
N ILE A 230 -2.88 -9.91 -0.87
CA ILE A 230 -1.79 -10.86 -1.17
C ILE A 230 -1.94 -11.58 -2.52
N GLY A 231 -3.10 -11.44 -3.18
CA GLY A 231 -3.43 -12.09 -4.45
C GLY A 231 -3.93 -13.53 -4.32
N ALA A 232 -4.64 -14.00 -5.34
CA ALA A 232 -5.37 -15.28 -5.30
C ALA A 232 -4.47 -16.51 -5.15
N ALA A 233 -3.30 -16.50 -5.80
CA ALA A 233 -2.33 -17.58 -5.68
C ALA A 233 -1.82 -17.74 -4.24
N ALA A 234 -1.52 -16.62 -3.57
CA ALA A 234 -1.07 -16.63 -2.18
C ALA A 234 -2.19 -17.02 -1.20
N ALA A 235 -3.43 -16.58 -1.46
CA ALA A 235 -4.58 -16.97 -0.66
C ALA A 235 -4.92 -18.47 -0.79
N ALA A 236 -4.70 -19.07 -1.97
CA ALA A 236 -4.87 -20.51 -2.18
C ALA A 236 -3.72 -21.35 -1.59
N ASP A 237 -2.52 -20.79 -1.53
CA ASP A 237 -1.32 -21.45 -0.99
C ASP A 237 -1.09 -21.09 0.49
N LEU A 238 -1.99 -21.51 1.38
CA LEU A 238 -1.82 -21.28 2.82
C LEU A 238 -0.56 -21.93 3.39
N ALA A 239 -0.11 -23.01 2.75
CA ALA A 239 1.13 -23.67 3.06
C ALA A 239 2.36 -22.89 2.57
N VAL A 240 2.25 -21.78 1.83
CA VAL A 240 3.43 -21.03 1.34
C VAL A 240 4.44 -21.95 0.62
N ALA A 241 3.95 -22.96 -0.09
CA ALA A 241 4.77 -23.95 -0.78
C ALA A 241 5.45 -23.35 -2.02
N THR A 242 4.75 -22.44 -2.71
CA THR A 242 5.22 -21.81 -3.96
C THR A 242 5.15 -20.28 -3.93
N THR A 243 4.43 -19.71 -2.95
CA THR A 243 4.14 -18.27 -2.91
C THR A 243 4.82 -17.55 -1.74
N PHE A 244 6.12 -17.78 -1.54
CA PHE A 244 6.91 -17.00 -0.58
C PHE A 244 7.24 -15.61 -1.16
N GLN A 245 6.31 -14.68 -1.01
CA GLN A 245 6.38 -13.34 -1.59
C GLN A 245 5.78 -12.28 -0.65
N PRO A 246 6.24 -11.02 -0.73
CA PRO A 246 5.68 -9.93 0.05
C PRO A 246 4.23 -9.61 -0.36
N GLY A 247 3.54 -8.86 0.49
CA GLY A 247 2.24 -8.29 0.22
C GLY A 247 2.26 -7.17 -0.83
N SER A 248 1.09 -6.63 -1.15
CA SER A 248 0.94 -5.50 -2.07
C SER A 248 0.66 -4.17 -1.36
N GLY A 249 1.05 -3.07 -2.00
CA GLY A 249 0.67 -1.75 -1.54
C GLY A 249 -0.78 -1.37 -1.86
N GLY A 250 -1.33 -0.44 -1.08
CA GLY A 250 -2.66 0.14 -1.32
C GLY A 250 -2.65 1.20 -2.42
N GLY A 251 -3.84 1.59 -2.89
CA GLY A 251 -4.04 2.66 -3.86
C GLY A 251 -3.97 4.06 -3.23
N GLY A 252 -3.60 5.08 -4.02
CA GLY A 252 -3.62 6.48 -3.58
C GLY A 252 -5.02 7.10 -3.55
N GLY A 253 -5.18 8.17 -2.77
CA GLY A 253 -6.41 8.96 -2.73
C GLY A 253 -6.42 10.07 -3.79
N SER A 254 -7.60 10.38 -4.33
CA SER A 254 -7.79 11.51 -5.25
C SER A 254 -7.88 12.86 -4.53
N ALA A 255 -7.93 13.93 -5.30
CA ALA A 255 -8.24 15.28 -4.87
C ALA A 255 -9.04 16.00 -5.97
N ASP A 256 -9.73 17.07 -5.61
CA ASP A 256 -10.29 18.03 -6.58
C ASP A 256 -9.31 19.19 -6.77
N TYR A 257 -9.29 19.82 -7.94
CA TYR A 257 -8.56 21.07 -8.20
C TYR A 257 -9.27 21.99 -9.22
N ALA A 258 -10.52 21.71 -9.62
CA ALA A 258 -11.18 22.50 -10.65
C ALA A 258 -11.64 23.87 -10.10
N PHE A 259 -11.04 24.96 -10.60
CA PHE A 259 -11.51 26.36 -10.47
C PHE A 259 -11.59 26.98 -9.07
N ARG A 260 -10.88 26.46 -8.06
CA ARG A 260 -10.96 27.01 -6.70
C ARG A 260 -9.65 27.68 -6.26
N PRO A 261 -9.70 28.91 -5.69
CA PRO A 261 -8.55 29.54 -5.08
C PRO A 261 -8.27 28.87 -3.72
N GLY A 262 -7.57 27.73 -3.72
CA GLY A 262 -7.24 27.00 -2.49
C GLY A 262 -6.29 25.82 -2.73
N ALA A 263 -5.58 25.41 -1.68
CA ALA A 263 -4.67 24.26 -1.69
C ALA A 263 -5.44 22.93 -1.63
N GLY A 264 -5.20 22.03 -2.60
CA GLY A 264 -5.72 20.64 -2.66
C GLY A 264 -4.61 19.59 -2.53
N GLY A 265 -4.94 18.42 -1.97
CA GLY A 265 -3.98 17.46 -1.46
C GLY A 265 -4.29 16.04 -1.83
N THR A 266 -3.32 15.33 -2.41
CA THR A 266 -3.43 13.89 -2.64
C THR A 266 -2.63 13.13 -1.60
N SER A 267 -2.94 11.85 -1.49
CA SER A 267 -2.30 10.94 -0.55
C SER A 267 -1.85 9.67 -1.26
N GLY A 268 -0.70 9.14 -0.86
CA GLY A 268 -0.21 7.86 -1.36
C GLY A 268 -0.77 6.67 -0.57
N GLY A 269 -0.83 5.50 -1.19
CA GLY A 269 -1.18 4.24 -0.50
C GLY A 269 -0.05 3.71 0.38
N GLY A 270 -0.39 2.87 1.36
CA GLY A 270 0.59 2.20 2.22
C GLY A 270 1.34 1.08 1.51
N GLY A 271 2.56 0.77 1.93
CA GLY A 271 3.36 -0.33 1.38
C GLY A 271 2.89 -1.71 1.84
N GLY A 272 3.17 -2.76 1.08
CA GLY A 272 2.85 -4.13 1.51
C GLY A 272 3.79 -4.62 2.63
N GLY A 273 3.36 -5.58 3.44
CA GLY A 273 4.25 -6.28 4.36
C GLY A 273 5.30 -7.13 3.62
N GLY A 274 6.49 -7.29 4.21
CA GLY A 274 7.57 -8.10 3.67
C GLY A 274 7.34 -9.61 3.83
N ALA A 275 8.27 -10.41 3.32
CA ALA A 275 8.29 -11.86 3.45
C ALA A 275 9.46 -12.29 4.34
N LEU A 276 9.18 -12.75 5.54
CA LEU A 276 10.15 -13.26 6.50
C LEU A 276 10.11 -14.78 6.51
N ARG A 277 11.26 -15.44 6.31
CA ARG A 277 11.45 -16.85 6.60
C ARG A 277 12.59 -17.02 7.59
N ILE A 278 12.37 -17.83 8.61
CA ILE A 278 13.39 -18.23 9.56
C ILE A 278 13.38 -19.76 9.62
N THR A 279 14.48 -20.36 9.20
CA THR A 279 14.69 -21.80 9.28
C THR A 279 15.80 -22.08 10.29
N SER A 280 15.52 -22.96 11.25
CA SER A 280 16.54 -23.53 12.14
C SER A 280 16.53 -25.05 12.05
N THR A 281 17.70 -25.68 12.04
CA THR A 281 17.80 -27.14 12.21
C THR A 281 17.71 -27.60 13.65
N THR A 282 17.56 -26.68 14.62
CA THR A 282 17.48 -26.99 16.05
C THR A 282 16.23 -26.39 16.70
N SER A 283 16.18 -25.07 16.89
CA SER A 283 15.10 -24.38 17.58
C SER A 283 14.97 -22.91 17.21
N ILE A 284 13.75 -22.39 17.34
CA ILE A 284 13.42 -20.97 17.25
C ILE A 284 12.67 -20.58 18.52
N THR A 285 13.19 -19.58 19.25
CA THR A 285 12.54 -18.98 20.42
C THR A 285 12.25 -17.51 20.15
N VAL A 286 10.99 -17.09 20.31
CA VAL A 286 10.56 -15.70 20.12
C VAL A 286 9.94 -15.17 21.39
N SER A 287 10.56 -14.16 21.99
CA SER A 287 10.01 -13.38 23.11
C SER A 287 9.57 -11.98 22.67
N GLY A 288 10.16 -11.48 21.59
CA GLY A 288 9.91 -10.15 21.05
C GLY A 288 8.92 -10.13 19.88
N SER A 289 9.21 -9.37 18.83
CA SER A 289 8.27 -9.11 17.73
C SER A 289 8.78 -9.54 16.36
N LEU A 290 7.92 -10.20 15.58
CA LEU A 290 8.11 -10.49 14.16
C LEU A 290 6.97 -9.82 13.39
N LEU A 291 7.31 -8.79 12.59
CA LEU A 291 6.32 -7.94 11.95
C LEU A 291 6.49 -7.96 10.43
N ALA A 292 5.41 -8.25 9.73
CA ALA A 292 5.26 -8.18 8.29
C ALA A 292 3.92 -7.52 7.96
N ASN A 293 3.58 -6.45 8.67
CA ASN A 293 2.29 -5.79 8.51
C ASN A 293 2.26 -4.92 7.25
N GLY A 294 1.08 -4.70 6.69
CA GLY A 294 0.89 -3.66 5.70
C GLY A 294 1.04 -2.26 6.32
N GLY A 295 1.56 -1.33 5.52
CA GLY A 295 1.65 0.07 5.88
C GLY A 295 0.29 0.75 5.77
N ALA A 296 0.05 1.73 6.63
CA ALA A 296 -1.15 2.57 6.55
C ALA A 296 -1.07 3.50 5.34
N GLY A 297 -2.22 3.80 4.73
CA GLY A 297 -2.24 4.82 3.68
C GLY A 297 -2.00 6.24 4.20
N GLY A 298 -1.84 7.18 3.29
CA GLY A 298 -1.69 8.60 3.61
C GLY A 298 -3.00 9.24 4.04
N ASN A 299 -2.91 10.18 4.98
CA ASN A 299 -4.06 11.01 5.37
C ASN A 299 -4.43 11.99 4.25
N ALA A 300 -5.69 12.39 4.23
CA ALA A 300 -6.21 13.39 3.30
C ALA A 300 -6.19 14.84 3.85
N PHE A 301 -5.59 15.05 5.02
CA PHE A 301 -5.66 16.33 5.72
C PHE A 301 -4.61 17.30 5.21
N MET A 302 -5.05 18.50 4.82
CA MET A 302 -4.16 19.61 4.55
C MET A 302 -4.72 20.90 5.12
N GLY A 303 -3.92 21.65 5.88
CA GLY A 303 -4.20 23.03 6.28
C GLY A 303 -5.02 23.21 7.57
N ALA A 304 -4.55 24.07 8.46
CA ALA A 304 -5.21 24.44 9.72
C ALA A 304 -6.03 25.75 9.62
N ASN A 305 -6.02 26.41 8.47
CA ASN A 305 -6.64 27.73 8.31
C ASN A 305 -8.14 27.60 8.09
N LEU A 306 -8.87 27.48 9.20
CA LEU A 306 -10.33 27.61 9.35
C LEU A 306 -10.82 29.05 9.07
N ALA A 307 -10.28 29.74 8.07
CA ALA A 307 -10.80 31.04 7.67
C ALA A 307 -12.13 30.81 6.94
N GLY A 308 -13.22 31.37 7.47
CA GLY A 308 -14.59 31.13 7.00
C GLY A 308 -14.71 31.28 5.48
N GLY A 309 -15.00 30.15 4.82
CA GLY A 309 -15.12 30.06 3.35
C GLY A 309 -14.10 29.10 2.73
N CYS A 310 -14.36 27.79 2.79
CA CYS A 310 -13.81 26.75 1.90
C CYS A 310 -12.30 26.79 1.56
N SER A 311 -11.47 27.15 2.54
CA SER A 311 -10.07 26.76 2.60
C SER A 311 -9.86 26.00 3.90
N PRO A 312 -9.17 24.85 3.91
CA PRO A 312 -8.48 24.16 2.80
C PRO A 312 -9.38 23.20 1.98
N GLN A 313 -8.92 22.80 0.78
CA GLN A 313 -9.69 21.94 -0.13
C GLN A 313 -9.69 20.46 0.33
N PRO A 314 -10.81 19.72 0.18
CA PRO A 314 -10.86 18.32 0.58
C PRO A 314 -10.08 17.41 -0.37
N GLY A 315 -9.18 16.60 0.20
CA GLY A 315 -8.57 15.43 -0.45
C GLY A 315 -9.24 14.12 -0.02
N ALA A 316 -8.89 13.04 -0.70
CA ALA A 316 -9.20 11.66 -0.31
C ALA A 316 -7.96 10.95 0.25
N ALA A 317 -8.20 9.92 1.06
CA ALA A 317 -7.15 9.16 1.74
C ALA A 317 -6.60 8.03 0.85
N GLY A 318 -5.37 7.60 1.14
CA GLY A 318 -4.73 6.45 0.51
C GLY A 318 -5.11 5.16 1.22
N GLY A 319 -5.25 4.06 0.50
CA GLY A 319 -5.55 2.73 1.04
C GLY A 319 -4.37 2.10 1.76
N GLY A 320 -4.65 1.21 2.69
CA GLY A 320 -3.63 0.43 3.40
C GLY A 320 -3.03 -0.67 2.53
N GLY A 321 -1.74 -0.98 2.72
CA GLY A 321 -1.12 -2.15 2.08
C GLY A 321 -1.56 -3.45 2.74
N SER A 322 -1.45 -4.59 2.04
CA SER A 322 -1.75 -5.90 2.63
C SER A 322 -0.66 -6.34 3.61
N GLY A 323 -1.01 -7.29 4.48
CA GLY A 323 0.00 -8.04 5.22
C GLY A 323 0.94 -8.82 4.30
N GLY A 324 2.10 -9.18 4.82
CA GLY A 324 3.12 -9.98 4.16
C GLY A 324 3.04 -11.46 4.54
N VAL A 325 4.19 -12.12 4.64
CA VAL A 325 4.27 -13.52 5.09
C VAL A 325 5.35 -13.70 6.14
N ILE A 326 5.05 -14.46 7.19
CA ILE A 326 6.02 -14.93 8.18
C ILE A 326 6.02 -16.46 8.15
N PHE A 327 7.17 -17.08 7.89
CA PHE A 327 7.35 -18.52 7.88
C PHE A 327 8.45 -18.95 8.84
N LEU A 328 8.07 -19.67 9.91
CA LEU A 328 9.02 -20.27 10.85
C LEU A 328 9.09 -21.77 10.63
N ARG A 329 10.31 -22.31 10.55
CA ARG A 329 10.55 -23.74 10.31
C ARG A 329 11.66 -24.26 11.22
N ALA A 330 11.30 -25.12 12.17
CA ALA A 330 12.28 -25.76 13.04
C ALA A 330 11.72 -27.02 13.72
N PRO A 331 12.59 -27.95 14.18
CA PRO A 331 12.19 -29.06 15.03
C PRO A 331 11.58 -28.63 16.37
N GLN A 332 11.89 -27.42 16.84
CA GLN A 332 11.33 -26.82 18.04
C GLN A 332 10.99 -25.34 17.79
N ILE A 333 9.76 -24.91 18.11
CA ILE A 333 9.35 -23.50 18.07
C ILE A 333 8.69 -23.15 19.40
N THR A 334 9.24 -22.15 20.09
CA THR A 334 8.67 -21.58 21.30
C THR A 334 8.38 -20.09 21.10
N THR A 335 7.16 -19.66 21.37
CA THR A 335 6.80 -18.24 21.48
C THR A 335 6.33 -17.96 22.90
N THR A 336 6.89 -16.94 23.56
CA THR A 336 6.53 -16.63 24.94
C THR A 336 5.24 -15.80 25.01
N SER A 337 4.71 -15.57 26.21
CA SER A 337 3.52 -14.72 26.42
C SER A 337 3.69 -13.26 25.97
N THR A 338 4.92 -12.78 25.79
CA THR A 338 5.24 -11.43 25.30
C THR A 338 5.43 -11.37 23.80
N ALA A 339 5.48 -12.53 23.12
CA ALA A 339 5.74 -12.60 21.70
C ALA A 339 4.60 -11.93 20.91
N ARG A 340 4.97 -11.21 19.85
CA ARG A 340 4.03 -10.63 18.88
C ARG A 340 4.43 -11.01 17.46
N ILE A 341 3.61 -11.82 16.81
CA ILE A 341 3.83 -12.26 15.43
C ILE A 341 2.66 -11.75 14.58
N SER A 342 2.94 -10.84 13.65
CA SER A 342 1.89 -10.06 12.99
C SER A 342 2.19 -9.84 11.52
N ALA A 343 1.22 -10.21 10.67
CA ALA A 343 1.18 -9.99 9.24
C ALA A 343 -0.22 -9.48 8.85
N ILE A 344 -0.75 -8.48 9.57
CA ILE A 344 -2.05 -7.88 9.26
C ILE A 344 -1.93 -6.84 8.14
N GLY A 345 -3.04 -6.55 7.46
CA GLY A 345 -3.11 -5.41 6.57
C GLY A 345 -2.98 -4.07 7.29
N GLY A 346 -2.53 -3.07 6.55
CA GLY A 346 -2.47 -1.69 7.00
C GLY A 346 -3.83 -1.03 6.97
N LEU A 347 -4.01 -0.04 7.85
CA LEU A 347 -5.27 0.70 7.92
C LEU A 347 -5.45 1.60 6.69
N GLY A 348 -6.67 1.60 6.15
CA GLY A 348 -7.18 2.74 5.40
C GLY A 348 -7.31 3.95 6.34
N ARG A 349 -7.20 5.15 5.80
CA ARG A 349 -7.26 6.40 6.55
C ARG A 349 -8.51 7.20 6.24
N LEU A 350 -8.80 8.13 7.14
CA LEU A 350 -10.00 8.95 7.05
C LEU A 350 -9.83 10.04 6.00
N ALA A 351 -10.94 10.35 5.35
CA ALA A 351 -11.06 11.48 4.44
C ALA A 351 -10.80 12.81 5.16
N SER A 352 -10.68 13.88 4.38
CA SER A 352 -10.71 15.24 4.90
C SER A 352 -12.05 15.52 5.61
N PRO A 353 -12.08 16.28 6.73
CA PRO A 353 -13.34 16.67 7.37
C PRO A 353 -14.22 17.55 6.46
N PHE A 354 -13.65 18.09 5.39
CA PHE A 354 -14.33 18.92 4.39
C PHE A 354 -14.94 18.10 3.23
N ALA A 355 -15.02 16.77 3.36
CA ALA A 355 -15.69 15.87 2.43
C ALA A 355 -16.72 15.00 3.17
N THR A 356 -17.80 14.63 2.49
CA THR A 356 -18.81 13.67 3.01
C THR A 356 -18.40 12.21 2.84
N GLY A 357 -17.24 11.94 2.22
CA GLY A 357 -16.66 10.62 1.96
C GLY A 357 -15.22 10.74 1.47
N GLY A 358 -14.65 9.71 0.83
CA GLY A 358 -13.22 9.68 0.47
C GLY A 358 -12.33 8.95 1.47
N ARG A 359 -12.94 8.17 2.38
CA ARG A 359 -12.22 7.21 3.23
C ARG A 359 -11.64 6.13 2.34
N SER A 360 -10.45 5.66 2.68
CA SER A 360 -9.80 4.58 1.95
C SER A 360 -10.01 3.22 2.62
N GLY A 361 -9.86 2.17 1.82
CA GLY A 361 -9.98 0.79 2.28
C GLY A 361 -8.74 0.30 3.03
N ALA A 362 -8.95 -0.55 4.04
CA ALA A 362 -7.88 -1.28 4.70
C ALA A 362 -7.30 -2.38 3.79
N GLY A 363 -6.03 -2.71 3.99
CA GLY A 363 -5.41 -3.85 3.31
C GLY A 363 -5.87 -5.18 3.88
N GLY A 364 -5.86 -6.21 3.04
CA GLY A 364 -6.17 -7.58 3.45
C GLY A 364 -5.10 -8.20 4.33
N LEU A 365 -5.45 -9.30 5.01
CA LEU A 365 -4.53 -10.04 5.85
C LEU A 365 -3.35 -10.60 5.04
N GLY A 366 -2.22 -10.79 5.72
CA GLY A 366 -1.10 -11.60 5.27
C GLY A 366 -1.22 -13.04 5.77
N ARG A 367 -0.10 -13.77 5.78
CA ARG A 367 -0.05 -15.18 6.19
C ARG A 367 1.03 -15.41 7.24
N ILE A 368 0.76 -16.34 8.16
CA ILE A 368 1.76 -16.87 9.07
C ILE A 368 1.76 -18.39 8.89
N ARG A 369 2.94 -18.96 8.67
CA ARG A 369 3.17 -20.41 8.58
C ARG A 369 4.15 -20.85 9.65
N LEU A 370 3.80 -21.93 10.35
CA LEU A 370 4.68 -22.64 11.28
C LEU A 370 4.85 -24.09 10.80
N SER A 371 6.10 -24.50 10.61
CA SER A 371 6.50 -25.89 10.34
C SER A 371 7.24 -26.41 11.57
N VAL A 372 6.53 -27.17 12.41
CA VAL A 372 7.00 -27.63 13.72
C VAL A 372 6.24 -28.90 14.12
N PRO A 373 6.89 -29.93 14.71
CA PRO A 373 6.15 -31.06 15.25
C PRO A 373 5.38 -30.64 16.51
N THR A 374 4.19 -31.20 16.74
CA THR A 374 3.35 -30.83 17.91
C THR A 374 4.08 -30.98 19.24
N ALA A 375 4.93 -32.01 19.38
CA ALA A 375 5.74 -32.23 20.59
C ALA A 375 6.84 -31.19 20.82
N GLY A 376 7.24 -30.47 19.76
CA GLY A 376 8.26 -29.42 19.80
C GLY A 376 7.68 -28.00 19.74
N CYS A 377 6.38 -27.86 19.94
CA CYS A 377 5.68 -26.61 19.75
C CYS A 377 5.13 -26.10 21.07
N ALA A 378 5.46 -24.85 21.40
CA ALA A 378 4.89 -24.12 22.52
C ALA A 378 4.57 -22.69 22.09
N LEU A 379 3.30 -22.39 21.84
CA LEU A 379 2.89 -21.08 21.28
C LEU A 379 2.14 -20.26 22.33
N GLY A 380 2.79 -19.21 22.82
CA GLY A 380 2.21 -18.13 23.61
C GLY A 380 2.21 -16.79 22.87
N GLY A 381 1.68 -15.76 23.52
CA GLY A 381 1.70 -14.40 23.00
C GLY A 381 0.55 -14.13 22.01
N THR A 382 0.79 -13.22 21.07
CA THR A 382 -0.23 -12.76 20.11
C THR A 382 0.16 -13.09 18.68
N PHE A 383 -0.80 -13.66 17.95
CA PHE A 383 -0.70 -13.98 16.53
C PHE A 383 -1.78 -13.23 15.77
N ALA A 384 -1.39 -12.59 14.66
CA ALA A 384 -2.33 -11.91 13.77
C ALA A 384 -1.86 -12.13 12.32
N PRO A 385 -2.43 -13.07 11.56
CA PRO A 385 -3.67 -13.81 11.82
C PRO A 385 -3.62 -14.78 13.02
N PRO A 386 -4.74 -15.00 13.75
CA PRO A 386 -4.76 -15.78 14.99
C PRO A 386 -4.41 -17.25 14.80
N LEU A 387 -4.01 -17.92 15.88
CA LEU A 387 -3.89 -19.38 15.91
C LEU A 387 -5.28 -20.01 15.90
N ALA A 388 -5.51 -21.00 15.02
CA ALA A 388 -6.79 -21.72 15.02
C ALA A 388 -6.88 -22.74 16.17
N SER A 389 -5.77 -23.42 16.49
CA SER A 389 -5.74 -24.49 17.50
C SER A 389 -4.35 -24.68 18.11
N ALA A 390 -3.74 -23.58 18.56
CA ALA A 390 -2.38 -23.57 19.11
C ALA A 390 -1.38 -24.34 18.23
N CYS A 391 -0.84 -25.47 18.73
CA CYS A 391 0.16 -26.31 18.06
C CYS A 391 -0.41 -27.45 17.21
N ALA A 392 -1.73 -27.62 17.17
CA ALA A 392 -2.34 -28.63 16.30
C ALA A 392 -2.26 -28.17 14.84
N PRO A 393 -1.99 -29.08 13.88
CA PRO A 393 -2.01 -28.74 12.47
C PRO A 393 -3.31 -28.06 12.05
N SER A 394 -3.20 -27.02 11.24
CA SER A 394 -4.32 -26.19 10.81
C SER A 394 -4.07 -25.60 9.43
N SER A 395 -5.10 -25.67 8.58
CA SER A 395 -5.13 -25.10 7.23
C SER A 395 -6.31 -24.15 7.02
N VAL A 396 -6.71 -23.43 8.08
CA VAL A 396 -7.85 -22.50 8.05
C VAL A 396 -7.42 -21.14 7.50
N ALA A 397 -8.13 -20.64 6.47
CA ALA A 397 -7.91 -19.30 5.93
C ALA A 397 -8.15 -18.22 7.00
N GLY A 398 -7.39 -17.12 6.92
CA GLY A 398 -7.42 -16.05 7.92
C GLY A 398 -6.88 -16.45 9.30
N SER A 399 -6.19 -17.59 9.42
CA SER A 399 -5.51 -18.04 10.62
C SER A 399 -4.05 -18.40 10.31
N THR A 400 -3.23 -18.55 11.36
CA THR A 400 -1.89 -19.10 11.25
C THR A 400 -1.97 -20.56 10.81
N PHE A 401 -1.27 -20.89 9.73
CA PHE A 401 -1.12 -22.24 9.21
C PHE A 401 -0.06 -22.98 10.02
N VAL A 402 -0.40 -24.16 10.54
CA VAL A 402 0.52 -25.01 11.29
C VAL A 402 0.57 -26.37 10.64
N ALA A 403 1.77 -26.88 10.39
CA ALA A 403 1.95 -28.22 9.85
C ALA A 403 3.20 -28.89 10.43
N ALA A 404 3.25 -30.22 10.27
CA ALA A 404 4.30 -31.04 10.82
C ALA A 404 5.62 -30.83 10.06
N TYR A 405 6.68 -30.57 10.82
CA TYR A 405 8.05 -30.54 10.32
C TYR A 405 8.54 -31.95 9.90
N PRO A 406 9.43 -32.09 8.90
CA PRO A 406 9.89 -31.07 7.98
C PRO A 406 8.98 -30.98 6.75
N ASP A 407 8.32 -29.84 6.58
CA ASP A 407 7.55 -29.50 5.37
C ASP A 407 7.90 -28.09 4.85
#